data_AF-A0A238VN23-F1
#
_entry.id   AF-A0A238VN23-F1
#
_cell.length_a   1.000
_cell.length_b   1.000
_cell.length_c   1.000
_cell.angle_alpha   90.00
_cell.angle_beta   90.00
_cell.angle_gamma   90.00
#
_symmetry.space_group_name_H-M   'P 1'
#
loop_
_entity.id
_entity.type
_entity.pdbx_description
1 polymer ?
#
loop_
_entity_poly.entity_id
_entity_poly.type
_entity_poly.pdbx_seq_one_letter_code
_entity_poly.pdbx_strand_id
1 'polypeptide(L)'
;MTQEEKLQYCKVCVHKKMDFQQGLLCGLTNEKPSFDMFCKDYERDVAAENKQKERDEASQWSNGSDSKVTFKNVLFVLVTIFVIVRLLYRIFSISR
;
A
#
# COMPACT_ATOMS: atom_id res chain seq x y z
N MET A 1 3.04 23.71 -2.74
CA MET A 1 3.23 22.42 -2.06
C MET A 1 2.18 22.29 -0.96
N THR A 2 1.45 21.19 -0.91
CA THR A 2 0.45 20.93 0.15
C THR A 2 1.14 20.61 1.48
N GLN A 3 0.43 20.71 2.60
CA GLN A 3 0.99 20.37 3.91
C GLN A 3 1.46 18.91 3.97
N GLU A 4 0.75 18.00 3.31
CA GLU A 4 1.08 16.59 3.25
C GLU A 4 2.39 16.34 2.49
N GLU A 5 2.58 17.00 1.34
CA GLU A 5 3.82 16.93 0.59
C GLU A 5 5.00 17.42 1.43
N LYS A 6 4.83 18.53 2.17
CA LYS A 6 5.87 19.08 3.06
C LYS A 6 6.26 18.06 4.14
N LEU A 7 5.28 17.36 4.70
CA LEU A 7 5.50 16.29 5.66
C LEU A 7 6.24 15.09 5.05
N GLN A 8 5.90 14.68 3.82
CA GLN A 8 6.62 13.60 3.11
C GLN A 8 8.10 13.97 2.91
N TYR A 9 8.36 15.22 2.54
CA TYR A 9 9.72 15.72 2.37
C TYR A 9 10.48 15.76 3.71
N CYS A 10 9.82 16.21 4.78
CA CYS A 10 10.42 16.23 6.13
C CYS A 10 10.64 14.82 6.72
N LYS A 11 9.90 13.78 6.32
CA LYS A 11 10.09 12.40 6.82
C LYS A 11 11.47 11.83 6.47
N VAL A 12 12.04 12.24 5.34
CA VAL A 12 13.36 11.80 4.88
C VAL A 12 14.47 12.81 5.20
N CYS A 13 14.16 13.86 5.97
CA CYS A 13 15.15 14.84 6.44
C CYS A 13 15.93 14.31 7.65
N VAL A 14 17.21 14.69 7.77
CA VAL A 14 18.05 14.40 8.95
C VAL A 14 17.54 15.17 10.16
N HIS A 15 17.05 16.39 9.97
CA HIS A 15 16.54 17.24 11.04
C HIS A 15 15.09 16.93 11.43
N LYS A 16 14.58 15.72 11.17
CA LYS A 16 13.24 15.34 11.63
C LYS A 16 13.23 15.11 13.14
N LYS A 17 12.17 15.56 13.81
CA LYS A 17 11.92 15.28 15.22
C LYS A 17 10.48 14.79 15.38
N MET A 18 10.31 13.62 15.96
CA MET A 18 8.97 13.10 16.28
C MET A 18 8.59 13.54 17.68
N ASP A 19 7.51 14.30 17.77
CA ASP A 19 6.86 14.68 19.02
C ASP A 19 5.55 13.92 19.18
N PHE A 20 5.33 13.30 20.34
CA PHE A 20 4.14 12.47 20.57
C PHE A 20 2.83 13.27 20.63
N GLN A 21 2.88 14.57 20.93
CA GLN A 21 1.70 15.42 21.00
C GLN A 21 1.43 16.14 19.68
N GLN A 22 2.50 16.57 18.99
CA GLN A 22 2.40 17.46 17.84
C GLN A 22 2.70 16.78 16.50
N GLY A 23 3.27 15.57 16.53
CA GLY A 23 3.65 14.79 15.36
C GLY A 23 5.05 15.14 14.85
N LEU A 24 5.20 15.19 13.52
CA LEU A 24 6.49 15.48 12.87
C LEU A 24 6.82 16.98 12.93
N LEU A 25 7.90 17.31 13.64
CA LEU A 25 8.46 18.64 13.78
C LEU A 25 9.85 18.72 13.13
N CYS A 26 10.30 19.94 12.84
CA CYS A 26 11.68 20.23 12.50
C CYS A 26 12.52 20.29 13.78
N GLY A 27 13.62 19.56 13.86
CA GLY A 27 14.55 19.56 15.00
C GLY A 27 15.36 20.85 15.13
N LEU A 28 15.45 21.65 14.07
CA LEU A 28 16.14 22.96 14.09
C LEU A 28 15.26 24.05 14.70
N THR A 29 13.97 24.08 14.34
CA THR A 29 13.04 25.12 14.79
C THR A 29 12.11 24.68 15.93
N ASN A 30 11.98 23.36 16.17
CA ASN A 30 10.96 22.74 17.01
C ASN A 30 9.52 23.07 16.61
N GLU A 31 9.31 23.42 15.34
CA GLU A 31 7.99 23.78 14.79
C GLU A 31 7.60 22.86 13.64
N LYS A 32 6.31 22.91 13.27
CA LYS A 32 5.79 22.19 12.10
C LYS A 32 6.39 22.78 10.81
N PRO A 33 6.56 21.98 9.75
CA PRO A 33 7.09 22.45 8.47
C PRO A 33 6.24 23.58 7.88
N SER A 34 6.78 24.80 7.85
CA SER A 34 6.06 26.01 7.41
C SER A 34 6.55 26.62 6.09
N PHE A 35 7.56 26.02 5.44
CA PHE A 35 8.14 26.53 4.19
C PHE A 35 7.18 26.46 2.99
N ASP A 36 7.23 27.43 2.07
CA ASP A 36 6.32 27.50 0.91
C ASP A 36 6.66 26.51 -0.21
N MET A 37 7.91 26.53 -0.67
CA MET A 37 8.38 25.67 -1.76
C MET A 37 9.51 24.72 -1.34
N PHE A 38 10.52 25.23 -0.63
CA PHE A 38 11.69 24.45 -0.22
C PHE A 38 12.15 24.86 1.17
N CYS A 39 12.67 23.90 1.94
CA CYS A 39 13.38 24.15 3.18
C CYS A 39 14.86 24.38 2.88
N LYS A 40 15.42 25.51 3.36
CA LYS A 40 16.82 25.88 3.14
C LYS A 40 17.78 24.95 3.86
N ASP A 41 17.37 24.50 5.05
CA ASP A 41 18.14 23.62 5.92
C ASP A 41 17.80 22.14 5.64
N TYR A 42 17.24 21.82 4.48
CA TYR A 42 16.94 20.44 4.16
C TYR A 42 18.22 19.64 3.92
N GLU A 43 18.43 18.64 4.76
CA GLU A 43 19.49 17.65 4.59
C GLU A 43 18.87 16.26 4.47
N ARG A 44 19.23 15.54 3.40
CA ARG A 44 18.67 14.23 3.09
C ARG A 44 19.31 13.15 3.97
N ASP A 45 18.46 12.37 4.65
CA ASP A 45 18.85 11.20 5.44
C ASP A 45 18.79 9.93 4.57
N VAL A 46 19.88 9.65 3.85
CA VAL A 46 19.97 8.49 2.92
C VAL A 46 19.77 7.16 3.66
N ALA A 47 20.23 7.07 4.91
CA ALA A 47 20.07 5.86 5.72
C ALA A 47 18.61 5.62 6.12
N ALA A 48 17.87 6.68 6.48
CA ALA A 48 16.43 6.56 6.75
C ALA A 48 15.63 6.30 5.47
N GLU A 49 15.98 6.94 4.34
CA GLU A 49 15.32 6.74 3.05
C GLU A 49 15.39 5.27 2.61
N ASN A 50 16.57 4.65 2.72
CA ASN A 50 16.75 3.24 2.36
C ASN A 50 15.92 2.30 3.24
N LYS A 51 15.90 2.54 4.56
CA LYS A 51 15.07 1.74 5.49
C LYS A 51 13.58 1.86 5.22
N GLN A 52 13.13 3.00 4.70
CA GLN A 52 11.73 3.22 4.34
C GLN A 52 11.37 2.46 3.07
N LYS A 53 12.21 2.54 2.04
CA LYS A 53 12.02 1.77 0.80
C LYS A 53 11.97 0.27 1.05
N GLU A 54 12.86 -0.25 1.90
CA GLU A 54 12.85 -1.67 2.28
C GLU A 54 11.54 -2.09 2.97
N ARG A 55 10.96 -1.23 3.83
CA ARG A 55 9.64 -1.50 4.45
C ARG A 55 8.51 -1.41 3.43
N ASP A 56 8.55 -0.43 2.54
CA ASP A 56 7.50 -0.19 1.56
C ASP A 56 7.47 -1.35 0.54
N GLU A 57 8.63 -1.81 0.07
CA GLU A 57 8.78 -2.99 -0.80
C GLU A 57 8.32 -4.29 -0.10
N ALA A 58 8.66 -4.47 1.18
CA ALA A 58 8.18 -5.60 1.96
C ALA A 58 6.65 -5.58 2.14
N SER A 59 6.05 -4.39 2.26
CA SER A 59 4.59 -4.22 2.39
C SER A 59 3.84 -4.43 1.07
N GLN A 60 4.52 -4.28 -0.07
CA GLN A 60 3.92 -4.42 -1.39
C GLN A 60 3.67 -5.90 -1.75
N TRP A 61 4.53 -6.81 -1.27
CA TRP A 61 4.35 -8.26 -1.46
C TRP A 61 3.18 -8.85 -0.66
N SER A 62 2.71 -8.15 0.39
CA SER A 62 1.55 -8.58 1.18
C SER A 62 0.21 -7.98 0.73
N ASN A 63 0.21 -6.90 -0.05
CA ASN A 63 -1.01 -6.16 -0.45
C ASN A 63 -1.41 -6.36 -1.92
N GLY A 64 -0.94 -7.44 -2.55
CA GLY A 64 -1.30 -7.85 -3.91
C GLY A 64 -2.32 -8.99 -3.96
N SER A 65 -3.34 -9.00 -3.09
CA SER A 65 -4.49 -9.91 -3.25
C SER A 65 -5.72 -9.47 -2.46
N ASP A 66 -6.17 -8.22 -2.64
CA ASP A 66 -7.58 -7.90 -2.40
C ASP A 66 -8.42 -8.33 -3.62
N SER A 67 -8.29 -9.59 -4.01
CA SER A 67 -9.39 -10.25 -4.70
C SER A 67 -10.30 -10.71 -3.58
N LYS A 68 -11.37 -9.94 -3.32
CA LYS A 68 -12.51 -10.39 -2.52
C LYS A 68 -13.23 -11.52 -3.26
N VAL A 69 -12.52 -12.64 -3.41
CA VAL A 69 -13.05 -13.93 -3.83
C VAL A 69 -13.92 -14.38 -2.68
N THR A 70 -15.15 -13.86 -2.67
CA THR A 70 -16.14 -14.26 -1.68
C THR A 70 -16.33 -15.75 -1.89
N PHE A 71 -16.17 -16.56 -0.84
CA PHE A 71 -16.25 -18.02 -0.89
C PHE A 71 -17.49 -18.53 -1.63
N LYS A 72 -18.58 -17.74 -1.61
CA LYS A 72 -19.82 -17.94 -2.39
C LYS A 72 -19.58 -17.98 -3.90
N ASN A 73 -18.76 -17.09 -4.46
CA ASN A 73 -18.49 -17.04 -5.90
C ASN A 73 -17.67 -18.26 -6.33
N VAL A 74 -16.73 -18.73 -5.50
CA VAL A 74 -15.96 -19.95 -5.77
C VAL A 74 -16.86 -21.18 -5.76
N LEU A 75 -17.71 -21.29 -4.74
CA LEU A 75 -18.66 -22.40 -4.63
C LEU A 75 -19.63 -22.40 -5.82
N PHE A 76 -20.10 -21.23 -6.25
CA PHE A 76 -21.00 -21.11 -7.41
C PHE A 76 -20.31 -21.59 -8.70
N VAL A 77 -19.06 -21.20 -8.93
CA VAL A 77 -18.29 -21.62 -10.12
C VAL A 77 -18.03 -23.13 -10.13
N LEU A 78 -17.71 -23.74 -8.99
CA LEU A 78 -17.50 -25.18 -8.91
C LEU A 78 -18.80 -25.96 -9.20
N VAL A 79 -19.93 -25.48 -8.68
CA VAL A 79 -21.25 -26.09 -8.93
C VAL A 79 -21.66 -25.94 -10.39
N THR A 80 -21.47 -24.77 -11.00
CA THR A 80 -21.83 -24.56 -12.42
C THR A 80 -21.01 -25.45 -13.35
N ILE A 81 -19.70 -25.56 -13.12
CA ILE A 81 -18.83 -26.47 -13.89
C ILE A 81 -19.31 -27.92 -13.75
N PHE A 82 -19.58 -28.38 -12.54
CA PHE A 82 -20.04 -29.75 -12.29
C PHE A 82 -21.36 -30.06 -13.01
N VAL A 83 -22.32 -29.13 -13.01
CA VAL A 83 -23.59 -29.26 -13.72
C VAL A 83 -23.37 -29.33 -15.23
N ILE A 84 -22.54 -28.46 -15.79
CA ILE A 84 -22.25 -28.44 -17.23
C ILE A 84 -21.60 -29.75 -17.66
N VAL A 85 -20.61 -30.25 -16.92
CA VAL A 85 -19.95 -31.53 -17.21
C VAL A 85 -20.95 -32.69 -17.16
N ARG A 86 -21.83 -32.71 -16.16
CA ARG A 86 -22.93 -33.69 -16.05
C ARG A 86 -23.86 -33.66 -17.27
N LEU A 87 -24.25 -32.46 -17.72
CA LEU A 87 -25.13 -32.30 -18.87
C LEU A 87 -24.45 -32.74 -20.17
N LEU A 88 -23.18 -32.38 -20.38
CA LEU A 88 -22.41 -32.79 -21.55
C LEU A 88 -22.23 -34.32 -21.58
N TYR A 89 -21.95 -34.95 -20.44
CA TYR A 89 -21.85 -36.41 -20.37
C TYR A 89 -23.18 -37.09 -20.69
N ARG A 90 -24.30 -36.53 -20.23
CA ARG A 90 -25.65 -37.03 -20.55
C ARG A 90 -25.96 -36.90 -22.05
N ILE A 91 -25.67 -35.75 -22.65
CA ILE A 91 -25.88 -35.49 -24.08
C ILE A 91 -25.00 -36.41 -24.92
N PHE A 92 -23.71 -36.53 -24.57
CA PHE A 92 -22.78 -37.42 -25.26
C PHE A 92 -23.16 -38.90 -25.12
N SER A 93 -23.69 -39.29 -23.96
CA SER A 93 -24.23 -40.64 -23.73
C SER A 93 -25.56 -40.92 -24.44
N ILE A 94 -26.32 -39.88 -24.82
CA ILE A 94 -27.59 -40.05 -25.56
C ILE A 94 -27.37 -40.07 -27.08
N SER A 95 -26.26 -39.48 -27.54
CA SER A 95 -25.86 -39.38 -28.94
C SER A 95 -25.05 -40.59 -29.42
N ARG A 96 -24.80 -41.58 -28.57
CA ARG A 96 -24.10 -42.83 -28.85
C ARG A 96 -25.04 -44.00 -28.65
#